data_AF-F9EPW2-F1
#
_entry.id   AF-F9EPW2-F1
#
_cell.length_a   1.000
_cell.length_b   1.000
_cell.length_c   1.000
_cell.angle_alpha   90.00
_cell.angle_beta   90.00
_cell.angle_gamma   90.00
#
_symmetry.space_group_name_H-M   'P 1'
#
loop_
_entity.id
_entity.type
_entity.pdbx_description
1 polymer ?
#
loop_
_entity_poly.entity_id
_entity_poly.type
_entity_poly.pdbx_seq_one_letter_code
_entity_poly.pdbx_strand_id
1 'polypeptide(L)'
;MDITTGEPLFSSKDKYDAGCGWPSFTKPIATEVVNYKKDSSHGMNRVEVRSRAGEAHLGHVFEDGPRDKGGLRYCINGASLRFIPYDKMDEEGYGEFKKYVK
;
A
#
# COMPACT_ATOMS: atom_id res chain seq x y z
N MET A 1 -3.39 6.27 -3.21
CA MET A 1 -3.00 7.43 -2.38
C MET A 1 -3.54 7.24 -0.99
N ASP A 2 -2.90 7.81 0.02
CA ASP A 2 -3.50 8.00 1.34
C ASP A 2 -4.73 8.92 1.20
N ILE A 3 -5.87 8.52 1.76
CA ILE A 3 -7.10 9.32 1.74
C ILE A 3 -7.00 10.59 2.58
N THR A 4 -6.12 10.62 3.60
CA THR A 4 -6.00 11.71 4.57
C THR A 4 -5.00 12.78 4.14
N THR A 5 -3.90 12.38 3.48
CA THR A 5 -2.79 13.28 3.13
C THR A 5 -2.60 13.45 1.62
N GLY A 6 -3.12 12.53 0.82
CA GLY A 6 -2.83 12.49 -0.62
C GLY A 6 -1.42 11.99 -0.96
N GLU A 7 -0.65 11.45 0.00
CA GLU A 7 0.67 10.84 -0.27
C GLU A 7 0.50 9.58 -1.15
N PRO A 8 1.31 9.40 -2.20
CA PRO A 8 1.31 8.16 -2.97
C PRO A 8 1.84 7.00 -2.12
N LEU A 9 1.04 5.94 -1.97
CA LEU A 9 1.39 4.79 -1.13
C LEU A 9 1.71 3.53 -1.92
N PHE A 10 0.88 3.20 -2.91
CA PHE A 10 0.96 1.95 -3.68
C PHE A 10 0.69 2.20 -5.16
N SER A 11 1.36 1.42 -6.02
CA SER A 11 1.12 1.38 -7.46
C SER A 11 0.17 0.24 -7.83
N SER A 12 -0.67 0.45 -8.85
CA SER A 12 -1.49 -0.64 -9.41
C SER A 12 -0.65 -1.72 -10.09
N LYS A 13 0.58 -1.41 -10.51
CA LYS A 13 1.55 -2.37 -11.08
C LYS A 13 1.93 -3.48 -10.09
N ASP A 14 1.97 -3.13 -8.80
CA ASP A 14 2.32 -4.03 -7.71
C ASP A 14 1.10 -4.63 -7.01
N LYS A 15 -0.12 -4.29 -7.47
CA LYS A 15 -1.37 -4.88 -6.97
C LYS A 15 -1.56 -6.28 -7.54
N TYR A 16 -2.08 -7.19 -6.72
CA TYR A 16 -2.50 -8.52 -7.17
C TYR A 16 -3.73 -8.99 -6.39
N ASP A 17 -4.32 -10.10 -6.82
CA ASP A 17 -5.39 -10.78 -6.09
C ASP A 17 -4.79 -11.84 -5.16
N ALA A 18 -4.90 -11.61 -3.85
CA ALA A 18 -4.44 -12.54 -2.84
C ALA A 18 -5.56 -13.46 -2.32
N GLY A 19 -6.81 -13.30 -2.79
CA GLY A 19 -7.97 -14.08 -2.33
C GLY A 19 -8.39 -13.80 -0.88
N CYS A 20 -7.81 -12.80 -0.22
CA CYS A 20 -8.10 -12.49 1.19
C CYS A 20 -9.27 -11.52 1.40
N GLY A 21 -9.80 -10.88 0.34
CA GLY A 21 -10.89 -9.90 0.43
C GLY A 21 -10.45 -8.45 0.64
N TRP A 22 -9.14 -8.19 0.77
CA TRP A 22 -8.58 -6.84 0.85
C TRP A 22 -7.63 -6.54 -0.32
N PRO A 23 -7.53 -5.27 -0.76
CA PRO A 23 -6.46 -4.83 -1.65
C PRO A 23 -5.09 -5.32 -1.19
N SER A 24 -4.42 -6.08 -2.06
CA SER A 24 -3.12 -6.67 -1.78
C SER A 24 -2.06 -6.18 -2.75
N PHE A 25 -0.91 -5.81 -2.22
CA PHE A 25 0.25 -5.30 -2.97
C PHE A 25 1.51 -6.06 -2.59
N THR A 26 2.48 -6.14 -3.49
CA THR A 26 3.78 -6.79 -3.21
C THR A 26 4.77 -5.84 -2.55
N LYS A 27 4.64 -4.53 -2.78
CA LYS A 27 5.49 -3.48 -2.20
C LYS A 27 4.79 -2.12 -2.22
N PRO A 28 5.19 -1.17 -1.35
CA PRO A 28 4.82 0.24 -1.49
C PRO A 28 5.50 0.86 -2.72
N ILE A 29 5.02 2.04 -3.14
CA ILE A 29 5.61 2.79 -4.26
C ILE A 29 7.05 3.25 -3.96
N ALA A 30 7.35 3.49 -2.68
CA ALA A 30 8.68 3.74 -2.14
C ALA A 30 8.74 3.23 -0.69
N THR A 31 9.91 2.88 -0.19
CA THR A 31 10.08 2.33 1.17
C THR A 31 9.77 3.33 2.28
N GLU A 32 9.82 4.62 1.96
CA GLU A 32 9.78 5.75 2.88
C GLU A 32 8.36 6.25 3.12
N VAL A 33 7.38 5.87 2.30
CA VAL A 33 5.99 6.38 2.43
C VAL A 33 5.17 5.60 3.43
N VAL A 34 5.72 4.52 4.01
CA VAL A 34 5.07 3.70 5.03
C VAL A 34 5.98 3.47 6.23
N ASN A 35 5.36 3.42 7.41
CA ASN A 35 5.98 3.03 8.66
C ASN A 35 5.46 1.66 9.11
N TYR A 36 6.32 0.92 9.81
CA TYR A 36 6.02 -0.42 10.32
C TYR A 36 5.96 -0.41 11.84
N LYS A 37 4.92 -1.02 12.41
CA LYS A 37 4.76 -1.13 13.85
C LYS A 37 4.41 -2.56 14.24
N LYS A 38 5.04 -3.06 15.31
CA LYS A 38 4.68 -4.37 15.85
C LYS A 38 3.26 -4.33 16.43
N ASP A 39 2.43 -5.27 16.01
CA ASP A 39 1.05 -5.43 16.47
C ASP A 39 0.89 -6.81 17.11
N SER A 40 0.62 -6.83 18.42
CA SER A 40 0.34 -8.03 19.20
C SER A 40 -1.15 -8.24 19.51
N SER A 41 -2.03 -7.50 18.84
CA SER A 41 -3.48 -7.57 19.07
C SER A 41 -4.04 -8.96 18.76
N HIS A 42 -5.08 -9.35 19.49
CA HIS A 42 -5.74 -10.66 19.33
C HIS A 42 -4.80 -11.88 19.54
N GLY A 43 -3.68 -11.69 20.25
CA GLY A 43 -2.71 -12.76 20.51
C GLY A 43 -1.88 -13.19 19.30
N MET A 44 -1.92 -12.42 18.21
CA MET A 44 -1.12 -12.68 17.00
C MET A 44 0.11 -11.79 16.96
N ASN A 45 1.20 -12.21 16.31
CA ASN A 45 2.34 -11.35 16.00
C ASN A 45 2.25 -10.88 14.55
N ARG A 46 1.88 -9.61 14.33
CA ARG A 46 1.76 -9.00 13.01
C ARG A 46 2.57 -7.71 12.92
N VAL A 47 2.75 -7.22 11.70
CA VAL A 47 3.36 -5.92 11.43
C VAL A 47 2.30 -5.00 10.83
N GLU A 48 1.86 -4.02 11.61
CA GLU A 48 0.98 -2.93 11.16
C GLU A 48 1.73 -2.03 10.18
N VAL A 49 1.03 -1.65 9.11
CA VAL A 49 1.50 -0.69 8.10
C VAL A 49 0.72 0.60 8.28
N ARG A 50 1.43 1.72 8.39
CA ARG A 50 0.88 3.07 8.54
C ARG A 50 1.45 4.01 7.48
N SER A 51 0.69 5.03 7.07
CA SER A 51 1.26 6.05 6.20
C SER A 51 2.30 6.86 6.95
N ARG A 52 3.39 7.25 6.28
CA ARG A 52 4.43 8.05 6.94
C ARG A 52 3.92 9.47 7.19
N ALA A 53 3.33 10.11 6.19
CA ALA A 53 2.93 11.52 6.32
C ALA A 53 1.75 11.74 7.28
N GLY A 54 0.78 10.82 7.32
CA GLY A 54 -0.46 10.99 8.09
C GLY A 54 -0.57 10.12 9.34
N GLU A 55 0.38 9.20 9.56
CA GLU A 55 0.30 8.14 10.57
C GLU A 55 -0.99 7.31 10.55
N ALA A 56 -1.73 7.37 9.43
CA ALA A 56 -3.01 6.72 9.28
C ALA A 56 -2.81 5.20 9.20
N HIS A 57 -3.69 4.45 9.88
CA HIS A 57 -3.69 3.00 9.76
C HIS A 57 -4.04 2.58 8.33
N LEU A 58 -3.17 1.80 7.70
CA LEU A 58 -3.40 1.28 6.35
C LEU A 58 -3.80 -0.19 6.39
N GLY A 59 -3.10 -1.01 7.18
CA GLY A 59 -3.37 -2.44 7.27
C GLY A 59 -2.18 -3.18 7.86
N HIS A 60 -1.83 -4.33 7.27
CA HIS A 60 -0.74 -5.19 7.74
C HIS A 60 0.10 -5.74 6.60
N VAL A 61 1.35 -6.09 6.89
CA VAL A 61 2.25 -6.79 5.97
C VAL A 61 2.57 -8.19 6.48
N PHE A 62 2.65 -9.15 5.55
CA PHE A 62 2.89 -10.56 5.79
C PHE A 62 3.99 -11.10 4.86
N GLU A 63 4.63 -12.20 5.24
CA GLU A 63 5.72 -12.87 4.48
C GLU A 63 5.22 -14.04 3.59
N ASP A 64 3.91 -14.10 3.34
CA ASP A 64 3.24 -15.13 2.54
C ASP A 64 2.85 -14.61 1.13
N GLY A 65 3.56 -13.60 0.64
CA GLY A 65 3.35 -13.04 -0.69
C GLY A 65 4.04 -13.83 -1.82
N PRO A 66 3.86 -13.40 -3.08
CA PRO A 66 4.51 -14.02 -4.24
C PRO A 66 6.03 -13.94 -4.14
N ARG A 67 6.70 -15.11 -4.10
CA ARG A 67 8.15 -15.21 -3.90
C ARG A 67 8.96 -14.54 -5.02
N ASP A 68 8.47 -14.60 -6.25
CA ASP A 68 9.05 -13.95 -7.43
C ASP A 68 9.00 -12.42 -7.37
N LYS A 69 8.17 -11.86 -6.48
CA LYS A 69 8.00 -10.41 -6.28
C LYS A 69 8.50 -9.92 -4.92
N GLY A 70 9.32 -10.72 -4.23
CA GLY A 70 9.93 -10.39 -2.94
C GLY A 70 9.29 -11.07 -1.73
N GLY A 71 8.24 -11.87 -1.90
CA GLY A 71 7.64 -12.67 -0.84
C GLY A 71 6.76 -11.90 0.17
N LEU A 72 6.59 -10.59 -0.01
CA LEU A 72 5.77 -9.78 0.88
C LEU A 72 4.35 -9.58 0.35
N ARG A 73 3.39 -9.52 1.27
CA ARG A 73 1.99 -9.21 1.02
C ARG A 73 1.55 -8.06 1.92
N TYR A 74 1.35 -6.90 1.31
CA TYR A 74 0.75 -5.73 1.93
C TYR A 74 -0.77 -5.82 1.78
N CYS A 75 -1.45 -6.19 2.86
CA CYS A 75 -2.89 -6.33 2.93
C CYS A 75 -3.47 -5.02 3.50
N ILE A 76 -4.01 -4.18 2.63
CA ILE A 76 -4.35 -2.78 2.94
C ILE A 76 -5.85 -2.55 2.84
N ASN A 77 -6.40 -1.80 3.78
CA ASN A 77 -7.80 -1.40 3.79
C ASN A 77 -8.10 -0.48 2.60
N GLY A 78 -9.05 -0.85 1.75
CA GLY A 78 -9.47 0.01 0.64
C GLY A 78 -9.97 1.38 1.12
N ALA A 79 -10.59 1.42 2.31
CA ALA A 79 -11.09 2.66 2.92
C ALA A 79 -9.98 3.66 3.30
N SER A 80 -8.74 3.21 3.49
CA SER A 80 -7.61 4.12 3.74
C SER A 80 -6.98 4.65 2.45
N LEU A 81 -7.48 4.22 1.29
CA LEU A 81 -6.90 4.54 -0.01
C LEU A 81 -7.87 5.32 -0.91
N ARG A 82 -7.34 6.31 -1.61
CA ARG A 82 -7.96 6.93 -2.78
C ARG A 82 -7.25 6.45 -4.04
N PHE A 83 -8.02 5.93 -5.00
CA PHE A 83 -7.49 5.52 -6.31
C PHE A 83 -7.50 6.71 -7.28
N ILE A 84 -6.41 6.86 -8.04
CA ILE A 84 -6.30 7.84 -9.12
C ILE A 84 -6.07 7.07 -10.42
N PRO A 85 -6.99 7.14 -11.39
CA PRO A 85 -6.80 6.55 -12.71
C PRO A 85 -5.56 7.09 -13.41
N TYR A 86 -4.83 6.24 -14.14
CA TYR A 86 -3.58 6.62 -14.82
C TYR A 86 -3.73 7.86 -15.71
N ASP A 87 -4.85 7.96 -16.43
CA ASP A 87 -5.12 9.05 -17.36
C ASP A 87 -5.43 10.39 -16.66
N LYS A 88 -5.77 10.35 -15.36
CA LYS A 88 -6.02 11.53 -14.53
C LYS A 88 -4.82 11.94 -13.67
N MET A 89 -3.74 11.16 -13.68
CA MET A 89 -2.59 11.42 -12.81
C MET A 89 -1.95 12.79 -13.10
N ASP A 90 -1.83 13.22 -14.35
CA ASP A 90 -1.25 14.52 -14.69
C ASP A 90 -2.14 15.68 -14.22
N GLU A 91 -3.45 15.58 -14.49
CA GLU A 91 -4.45 16.59 -14.11
C GLU A 91 -4.53 16.76 -12.58
N GLU A 92 -4.38 15.68 -11.83
CA GLU A 92 -4.40 15.69 -10.37
C GLU A 92 -3.03 16.02 -9.73
N GLY A 93 -2.00 16.34 -10.52
CA GLY A 93 -0.68 16.74 -10.01
C GLY A 93 0.25 15.59 -9.63
N TYR A 94 -0.04 14.37 -10.08
CA TYR A 94 0.72 13.14 -9.81
C TYR A 94 1.46 12.59 -11.03
N GLY A 95 1.67 13.40 -12.07
CA GLY A 95 2.32 12.99 -13.32
C GLY A 95 3.69 12.32 -13.12
N GLU A 96 4.50 12.81 -12.17
CA GLU A 96 5.81 12.25 -11.85
C GLU A 96 5.76 10.79 -11.36
N PHE A 97 4.62 10.35 -10.83
CA PHE A 97 4.44 8.99 -10.32
C PHE A 97 4.00 7.99 -11.39
N LYS A 98 3.69 8.43 -12.62
CA LYS A 98 3.25 7.54 -13.72
C LYS A 98 4.29 6.47 -14.06
N LYS A 99 5.58 6.76 -13.88
CA LYS A 99 6.71 5.82 -14.06
C LYS A 99 6.64 4.58 -13.15
N TYR A 100 5.92 4.67 -12.03
CA TYR A 100 5.72 3.53 -11.13
C TYR A 100 4.53 2.66 -11.54
N VAL A 101 3.67 3.15 -12.44
CA VAL A 101 2.48 2.44 -12.93
C VAL A 101 2.75 1.74 -14.25
N LYS A 102 3.42 2.41 -15.18
CA LYS A 102 3.86 1.83 -16.47
C LYS A 102 5.36 1.99 -16.60
#